data_AF-A0A238KZP4-F1
#
_entry.id   AF-A0A238KZP4-F1
#
_cell.length_a   1.000
_cell.length_b   1.000
_cell.length_c   1.000
_cell.angle_alpha   90.00
_cell.angle_beta   90.00
_cell.angle_gamma   90.00
#
_symmetry.space_group_name_H-M   'P 1'
#
loop_
_entity.id
_entity.type
_entity.pdbx_description
1 polymer ?
#
loop_
_entity_poly.entity_id
_entity_poly.type
_entity_poly.pdbx_seq_one_letter_code
_entity_poly.pdbx_strand_id
1 'polypeptide(L)'
;MRFREPGIAVEHLNEPELEFRFGQRSHHPKDGLFLYGPHAAGRKISEVRIGVVATQSGIKHFRGWSKRLLQGISVPPPGPTEKKDRLHLADFAGLEETFGITFDPDGCSELIVDLKDIDRATKIENKHEAVDTVARIYTDRVRRYLRNEERAIDVWIFVVPEIVYDRCRPESKRTGIELTSGRASKKQKARASMPLFETLADFDTSSEDIFDDVPDFRRRIKAEFLAIVPTQVLRETTLDPDAFLNSAGYPTRKTQDAATVAWNLATGLYYKSQPKPPWRLSDIRPGVCYIGMVYKNLPNNRDNHVCCAAQMFLNEGDGVVFRGANGPWKTDEYEYHLALRLPKISLRPSSILTLKCMVPHQRNFLSMARHRLMMWNGKPFAVQRLRERASLESGLNRPVGMRSFSVTETTRSSGERRCS
;
A
#
# COMPACT_ATOMS: atom_id res chain seq x y z
N MET A 1 -38.63 10.06 -43.85
CA MET A 1 -37.35 9.34 -43.66
C MET A 1 -37.24 8.94 -42.20
N ARG A 2 -37.20 7.64 -41.89
CA ARG A 2 -36.82 7.15 -40.56
C ARG A 2 -35.32 6.89 -40.60
N PHE A 3 -34.54 7.65 -39.85
CA PHE A 3 -33.11 7.36 -39.71
C PHE A 3 -32.97 6.04 -38.94
N ARG A 4 -32.27 5.06 -39.52
CA ARG A 4 -31.81 3.87 -38.80
C ARG A 4 -30.71 4.32 -37.85
N GLU A 5 -31.05 4.65 -36.61
CA GLU A 5 -30.04 4.75 -35.58
C GLU A 5 -29.51 3.33 -35.31
N PRO A 6 -28.19 3.07 -35.44
CA PRO A 6 -27.63 1.79 -35.04
C PRO A 6 -27.86 1.64 -33.54
N GLY A 7 -28.75 0.70 -33.16
CA GLY A 7 -29.04 0.42 -31.77
C GLY A 7 -27.75 0.06 -31.04
N ILE A 8 -27.37 0.88 -30.05
CA ILE A 8 -26.24 0.60 -29.18
C ILE A 8 -26.57 -0.68 -28.41
N ALA A 9 -25.79 -1.74 -28.63
CA ALA A 9 -25.88 -2.95 -27.83
C ALA A 9 -25.32 -2.61 -26.43
N VAL A 10 -26.21 -2.55 -25.44
CA VAL A 10 -25.84 -2.36 -24.04
C VAL A 10 -25.93 -3.74 -23.37
N GLU A 11 -24.79 -4.24 -22.91
CA GLU A 11 -24.73 -5.43 -22.07
C GLU A 11 -24.62 -5.01 -20.61
N HIS A 12 -25.53 -5.51 -19.77
CA HIS A 12 -25.48 -5.29 -18.33
C HIS A 12 -24.71 -6.44 -17.68
N LEU A 13 -23.56 -6.13 -17.09
CA LEU A 13 -22.77 -7.08 -16.31
C LEU A 13 -23.18 -6.97 -14.83
N ASN A 14 -23.52 -8.10 -14.22
CA ASN A 14 -23.84 -8.14 -12.79
C ASN A 14 -22.60 -7.83 -11.95
N GLU A 15 -22.79 -7.08 -10.86
CA GLU A 15 -21.72 -6.78 -9.92
C GLU A 15 -21.27 -8.07 -9.20
N PRO A 16 -19.96 -8.34 -9.12
CA PRO A 16 -19.48 -9.54 -8.45
C PRO A 16 -19.82 -9.52 -6.96
N GLU A 17 -20.12 -10.68 -6.41
CA GLU A 17 -20.36 -10.83 -4.98
C GLU A 17 -19.04 -10.80 -4.18
N LEU A 18 -19.11 -10.26 -2.97
CA LEU A 18 -18.05 -10.28 -1.98
C LEU A 18 -18.42 -11.26 -0.87
N GLU A 19 -17.44 -11.97 -0.34
CA GLU A 19 -17.58 -12.91 0.76
C GLU A 19 -17.01 -12.33 2.06
N PHE A 20 -17.78 -12.51 3.13
CA PHE A 20 -17.51 -12.03 4.49
C PHE A 20 -17.45 -13.21 5.45
N ARG A 21 -17.62 -12.93 6.76
CA ARG A 21 -17.55 -13.94 7.80
C ARG A 21 -18.55 -15.07 7.56
N PHE A 22 -18.18 -16.30 7.90
CA PHE A 22 -19.03 -17.49 7.76
C PHE A 22 -19.56 -17.73 6.33
N GLY A 23 -18.85 -17.26 5.30
CA GLY A 23 -19.24 -17.43 3.90
C GLY A 23 -20.45 -16.60 3.47
N GLN A 24 -20.84 -15.60 4.27
CA GLN A 24 -21.94 -14.68 3.93
C GLN A 24 -21.53 -13.80 2.74
N ARG A 25 -22.50 -13.41 1.92
CA ARG A 25 -22.26 -12.68 0.67
C ARG A 25 -22.98 -11.33 0.66
N SER A 26 -22.34 -10.33 0.06
CA SER A 26 -22.95 -9.03 -0.23
C SER A 26 -22.25 -8.38 -1.42
N HIS A 27 -22.98 -7.57 -2.20
CA HIS A 27 -22.38 -6.80 -3.30
C HIS A 27 -21.53 -5.63 -2.78
N HIS A 28 -21.93 -5.04 -1.64
CA HIS A 28 -21.30 -3.81 -1.15
C HIS A 28 -20.47 -4.07 0.12
N PRO A 29 -19.20 -3.61 0.18
CA PRO A 29 -18.30 -3.92 1.28
C PRO A 29 -18.74 -3.33 2.62
N LYS A 30 -19.32 -2.12 2.64
CA LYS A 30 -19.78 -1.51 3.91
C LYS A 30 -20.91 -2.33 4.52
N ASP A 31 -21.86 -2.76 3.70
CA ASP A 31 -23.04 -3.50 4.13
C ASP A 31 -22.65 -4.89 4.62
N GLY A 32 -21.78 -5.58 3.87
CA GLY A 32 -21.27 -6.89 4.28
C GLY A 32 -20.48 -6.85 5.58
N LEU A 33 -19.65 -5.82 5.81
CA LEU A 33 -18.95 -5.65 7.08
C LEU A 33 -19.89 -5.30 8.22
N PHE A 34 -20.84 -4.40 7.99
CA PHE A 34 -21.82 -4.01 8.99
C PHE A 34 -22.68 -5.19 9.44
N LEU A 35 -23.12 -6.04 8.49
CA LEU A 35 -24.01 -7.16 8.76
C LEU A 35 -23.27 -8.41 9.25
N TYR A 36 -22.10 -8.72 8.68
CA TYR A 36 -21.44 -10.01 8.87
C TYR A 36 -20.05 -9.89 9.51
N GLY A 37 -19.45 -8.71 9.48
CA GLY A 37 -18.07 -8.48 9.92
C GLY A 37 -17.03 -9.08 8.96
N PRO A 38 -15.74 -8.99 9.32
CA PRO A 38 -14.67 -9.37 8.42
C PRO A 38 -14.60 -10.88 8.13
N HIS A 39 -14.21 -11.22 6.91
CA HIS A 39 -14.11 -12.59 6.40
C HIS A 39 -13.37 -13.55 7.34
N ALA A 40 -12.20 -13.14 7.83
CA ALA A 40 -11.36 -13.95 8.72
C ALA A 40 -11.39 -13.49 10.18
N ALA A 41 -12.46 -12.81 10.62
CA ALA A 41 -12.54 -12.32 11.99
C ALA A 41 -12.48 -13.45 13.03
N GLY A 42 -11.59 -13.28 14.01
CA GLY A 42 -11.46 -14.18 15.16
C GLY A 42 -12.72 -14.18 16.04
N ARG A 43 -12.81 -15.16 16.95
CA ARG A 43 -13.89 -15.20 17.96
C ARG A 43 -13.77 -14.06 19.00
N LYS A 44 -12.54 -13.60 19.25
CA LYS A 44 -12.24 -12.48 20.14
C LYS A 44 -11.85 -11.25 19.31
N ILE A 45 -12.12 -10.07 19.85
CA ILE A 45 -11.66 -8.79 19.30
C ILE A 45 -10.13 -8.77 19.35
N SER A 46 -9.49 -8.34 18.26
CA SER A 46 -8.04 -8.18 18.19
C SER A 46 -7.65 -6.77 18.63
N GLU A 47 -6.79 -6.67 19.64
CA GLU A 47 -6.18 -5.39 20.01
C GLU A 47 -5.03 -5.04 19.06
N VAL A 48 -4.99 -3.80 18.57
CA VAL A 48 -3.97 -3.27 17.67
C VAL A 48 -3.12 -2.26 18.41
N ARG A 49 -1.80 -2.46 18.44
CA ARG A 49 -0.87 -1.56 19.12
C ARG A 49 -0.48 -0.44 18.17
N ILE A 50 -0.89 0.78 18.49
CA ILE A 50 -0.66 1.96 17.66
C ILE A 50 0.40 2.85 18.30
N GLY A 51 1.38 3.25 17.49
CA GLY A 51 2.32 4.32 17.80
C GLY A 51 1.94 5.58 17.03
N VAL A 52 2.01 6.74 17.66
CA VAL A 52 1.62 8.02 17.07
C VAL A 52 2.79 8.98 17.13
N VAL A 53 3.15 9.60 16.00
CA VAL A 53 4.17 10.66 15.94
C VAL A 53 3.55 11.93 15.41
N ALA A 54 3.51 12.96 16.24
CA ALA A 54 2.80 14.19 15.93
C ALA A 54 3.22 15.35 16.82
N THR A 55 2.78 16.56 16.49
CA THR A 55 2.83 17.70 17.41
C THR A 55 1.90 17.48 18.60
N GLN A 56 2.07 18.27 19.66
CA GLN A 56 1.17 18.18 20.82
C GLN A 56 -0.31 18.40 20.43
N SER A 57 -0.58 19.30 19.48
CA SER A 57 -1.93 19.49 18.91
C SER A 57 -2.38 18.26 18.13
N GLY A 58 -1.52 17.71 17.27
CA GLY A 58 -1.83 16.56 16.43
C GLY A 58 -2.18 15.31 17.24
N ILE A 59 -1.50 15.09 18.38
CA ILE A 59 -1.85 14.02 19.32
C ILE A 59 -3.26 14.22 19.89
N LYS A 60 -3.62 15.45 20.29
CA LYS A 60 -4.97 15.75 20.80
C LYS A 60 -6.05 15.48 19.75
N HIS A 61 -5.85 15.94 18.51
CA HIS A 61 -6.77 15.67 17.41
C HIS A 61 -6.88 14.18 17.11
N PHE A 62 -5.75 13.46 17.11
CA PHE A 62 -5.74 12.01 16.94
C PHE A 62 -6.53 11.30 18.02
N ARG A 63 -6.30 11.64 19.29
CA ARG A 63 -6.99 11.02 20.42
C ARG A 63 -8.50 11.27 20.37
N GLY A 64 -8.92 12.51 20.10
CA GLY A 64 -10.33 12.86 19.93
C GLY A 64 -10.98 12.10 18.77
N TRP A 65 -10.29 12.05 17.62
CA TRP A 65 -10.75 11.28 16.47
C TRP A 65 -10.84 9.77 16.74
N SER A 66 -9.85 9.19 17.42
CA SER A 66 -9.81 7.78 17.78
C SER A 66 -10.98 7.37 18.68
N LYS A 67 -11.35 8.22 19.65
CA LYS A 67 -12.54 7.98 20.50
C LYS A 67 -13.83 7.96 19.68
N ARG A 68 -13.99 8.89 18.72
CA ARG A 68 -15.13 8.89 17.78
C ARG A 68 -15.12 7.65 16.88
N LEU A 69 -13.95 7.23 16.41
CA LEU A 69 -13.82 6.03 15.59
C LEU A 69 -14.29 4.77 16.33
N LEU A 70 -13.98 4.65 17.62
CA LEU A 70 -14.44 3.51 18.42
C LEU A 70 -15.94 3.55 18.70
N GLN A 71 -16.52 4.73 18.96
CA GLN A 71 -17.94 4.90 19.28
C GLN A 71 -18.90 4.81 18.09
N GLY A 72 -18.38 4.92 16.87
CA GLY A 72 -19.18 5.03 15.65
C GLY A 72 -19.45 6.48 15.24
N ILE A 73 -19.71 6.67 13.95
CA ILE A 73 -19.86 7.98 13.30
C ILE A 73 -21.02 7.90 12.31
N SER A 74 -22.10 8.64 12.59
CA SER A 74 -23.24 8.74 11.68
C SER A 74 -22.96 9.64 10.49
N VAL A 75 -23.60 9.33 9.37
CA VAL A 75 -23.62 10.18 8.19
C VAL A 75 -24.39 11.46 8.53
N PRO A 76 -23.83 12.66 8.28
CA PRO A 76 -24.53 13.90 8.56
C PRO A 76 -25.79 14.02 7.69
N PRO A 77 -26.84 14.72 8.16
CA PRO A 77 -28.05 14.93 7.38
C PRO A 77 -27.72 15.60 6.04
N PRO A 78 -28.51 15.32 4.97
CA PRO A 78 -28.25 15.90 3.65
C PRO A 78 -28.30 17.43 3.71
N GLY A 79 -27.31 18.07 3.10
CA GLY A 79 -27.30 19.51 2.94
C GLY A 79 -28.39 20.01 1.98
N PRO A 80 -28.65 21.33 1.90
CA PRO A 80 -29.71 21.91 1.06
C PRO A 80 -29.61 21.57 -0.43
N THR A 81 -28.40 21.28 -0.92
CA THR A 81 -28.10 20.97 -2.32
C THR A 81 -27.86 19.48 -2.58
N GLU A 82 -27.95 18.64 -1.54
CA GLU A 82 -27.70 17.21 -1.65
C GLU A 82 -28.98 16.43 -1.95
N LYS A 83 -28.82 15.29 -2.62
CA LYS A 83 -29.94 14.36 -2.83
C LYS A 83 -30.43 13.82 -1.49
N LYS A 84 -31.74 13.60 -1.38
CA LYS A 84 -32.36 12.97 -0.20
C LYS A 84 -31.81 11.55 0.01
N ASP A 85 -31.81 10.74 -1.05
CA ASP A 85 -31.32 9.37 -1.00
C ASP A 85 -29.84 9.31 -1.41
N ARG A 86 -28.97 8.94 -0.46
CA ARG A 86 -27.51 8.87 -0.62
C ARG A 86 -27.02 7.46 -0.34
N LEU A 87 -27.45 6.49 -1.16
CA LEU A 87 -27.18 5.04 -0.98
C LEU A 87 -25.69 4.66 -0.88
N HIS A 88 -24.77 5.52 -1.31
CA HIS A 88 -23.32 5.30 -1.22
C HIS A 88 -22.73 5.65 0.16
N LEU A 89 -23.50 6.36 1.00
CA LEU A 89 -23.14 6.72 2.36
C LEU A 89 -23.77 5.71 3.32
N ALA A 90 -22.99 5.31 4.32
CA ALA A 90 -23.42 4.41 5.37
C ALA A 90 -22.77 4.86 6.67
N ASP A 91 -23.55 4.82 7.75
CA ASP A 91 -23.04 5.05 9.10
C ASP A 91 -21.87 4.11 9.38
N PHE A 92 -20.91 4.61 10.15
CA PHE A 92 -19.82 3.80 10.64
C PHE A 92 -20.18 3.30 12.03
N ALA A 93 -20.38 2.00 12.21
CA ALA A 93 -20.87 1.44 13.47
C ALA A 93 -19.88 1.59 14.64
N GLY A 94 -18.59 1.71 14.33
CA GLY A 94 -17.49 1.62 15.28
C GLY A 94 -16.45 0.62 14.79
N LEU A 95 -15.21 0.78 15.26
CA LEU A 95 -14.10 -0.06 14.80
C LEU A 95 -14.27 -1.51 15.25
N GLU A 96 -14.76 -1.73 16.47
CA GLU A 96 -14.94 -3.05 17.04
C GLU A 96 -16.08 -3.81 16.34
N GLU A 97 -17.21 -3.14 16.18
CA GLU A 97 -18.43 -3.69 15.59
C GLU A 97 -18.21 -4.03 14.12
N THR A 98 -17.54 -3.13 13.38
CA THR A 98 -17.36 -3.28 11.93
C THR A 98 -16.22 -4.22 11.58
N PHE A 99 -15.10 -4.14 12.31
CA PHE A 99 -13.85 -4.79 11.93
C PHE A 99 -13.35 -5.81 12.95
N GLY A 100 -14.00 -5.98 14.11
CA GLY A 100 -13.54 -6.91 15.15
C GLY A 100 -12.13 -6.60 15.67
N ILE A 101 -11.69 -5.34 15.53
CA ILE A 101 -10.40 -4.86 16.04
C ILE A 101 -10.63 -3.65 16.95
N THR A 102 -9.76 -3.47 17.93
CA THR A 102 -9.79 -2.34 18.86
C THR A 102 -8.40 -1.81 19.14
N PHE A 103 -8.30 -0.66 19.80
CA PHE A 103 -7.08 -0.15 20.40
C PHE A 103 -7.44 0.86 21.50
N ASP A 104 -6.57 1.01 22.50
CA ASP A 104 -6.74 2.03 23.54
C ASP A 104 -6.23 3.41 23.04
N PRO A 105 -7.11 4.43 22.86
CA PRO A 105 -6.69 5.76 22.43
C PRO A 105 -5.79 6.48 23.44
N ASP A 106 -5.90 6.17 24.73
CA ASP A 106 -5.10 6.79 25.79
C ASP A 106 -3.82 5.98 26.10
N GLY A 107 -3.76 4.70 25.70
CA GLY A 107 -2.62 3.78 25.85
C GLY A 107 -1.68 3.67 24.63
N CYS A 108 -1.91 4.48 23.60
CA CYS A 108 -1.05 4.57 22.41
C CYS A 108 0.36 5.07 22.75
N SER A 109 1.38 4.62 22.01
CA SER A 109 2.75 5.12 22.20
C SER A 109 2.92 6.46 21.48
N GLU A 110 2.94 7.55 22.24
CA GLU A 110 2.94 8.92 21.74
C GLU A 110 4.36 9.51 21.66
N LEU A 111 4.80 9.91 20.46
CA LEU A 111 6.09 10.57 20.22
C LEU A 111 5.85 12.01 19.74
N ILE A 112 6.14 12.97 20.62
CA ILE A 112 5.89 14.39 20.36
C ILE A 112 7.00 15.03 19.52
N VAL A 113 6.67 15.74 18.45
CA VAL A 113 7.59 16.60 17.67
C VAL A 113 7.22 18.08 17.82
N ASP A 114 8.21 18.98 17.80
CA ASP A 114 7.95 20.43 17.96
C ASP A 114 7.56 21.06 16.60
N LEU A 115 6.47 21.83 16.60
CA LEU A 115 6.02 22.58 15.44
C LEU A 115 7.05 23.63 14.98
N LYS A 116 7.80 24.24 15.91
CA LYS A 116 8.85 25.22 15.61
C LYS A 116 9.99 24.59 14.83
N ASP A 117 10.37 23.36 15.18
CA ASP A 117 11.39 22.61 14.47
C ASP A 117 10.95 22.27 13.05
N ILE A 118 9.70 21.84 12.89
CA ILE A 118 9.10 21.56 11.58
C ILE A 118 9.07 22.85 10.74
N ASP A 119 8.56 23.97 11.28
CA ASP A 119 8.49 25.23 10.55
C ASP A 119 9.87 25.69 10.07
N ARG A 120 10.87 25.68 10.97
CA ARG A 120 12.26 26.00 10.65
C ARG A 120 12.82 25.09 9.55
N ALA A 121 12.60 23.78 9.64
CA ALA A 121 13.08 22.83 8.63
C ALA A 121 12.41 23.04 7.26
N THR A 122 11.11 23.37 7.23
CA THR A 122 10.40 23.64 5.96
C THR A 122 10.88 24.90 5.23
N LYS A 123 11.53 25.84 5.95
CA LYS A 123 12.07 27.10 5.43
C LYS A 123 13.44 26.97 4.77
N ILE A 124 14.06 25.78 4.81
CA ILE A 124 15.33 25.53 4.11
C ILE A 124 15.16 25.75 2.60
N GLU A 125 16.02 26.56 1.99
CA GLU A 125 15.87 26.95 0.59
C GLU A 125 15.93 25.76 -0.37
N ASN A 126 16.84 24.80 -0.14
CA ASN A 126 16.87 23.55 -0.90
C ASN A 126 15.68 22.67 -0.51
N LYS A 127 14.80 22.38 -1.46
CA LYS A 127 13.57 21.61 -1.21
C LYS A 127 13.84 20.15 -0.84
N HIS A 128 14.83 19.51 -1.45
CA HIS A 128 15.18 18.13 -1.12
C HIS A 128 15.69 18.03 0.33
N GLU A 129 16.59 18.95 0.69
CA GLU A 129 17.09 19.08 2.06
C GLU A 129 15.98 19.41 3.06
N ALA A 130 15.06 20.32 2.71
CA ALA A 130 13.92 20.65 3.57
C ALA A 130 13.03 19.42 3.84
N VAL A 131 12.67 18.67 2.78
CA VAL A 131 11.83 17.47 2.90
C VAL A 131 12.53 16.39 3.72
N ASP A 132 13.82 16.13 3.46
CA ASP A 132 14.59 15.14 4.22
C ASP A 132 14.70 15.57 5.69
N THR A 133 15.04 16.83 5.97
CA THR A 133 15.15 17.34 7.34
C THR A 133 13.82 17.22 8.09
N VAL A 134 12.70 17.57 7.46
CA VAL A 134 11.37 17.40 8.05
C VAL A 134 11.05 15.93 8.27
N ALA A 135 11.32 15.05 7.30
CA ALA A 135 11.13 13.61 7.47
C ALA A 135 11.96 13.06 8.65
N ARG A 136 13.20 13.51 8.79
CA ARG A 136 14.11 13.12 9.87
C ARG A 136 13.61 13.49 11.26
N ILE A 137 12.98 14.65 11.42
CA ILE A 137 12.33 15.04 12.69
C ILE A 137 11.34 13.97 13.16
N TYR A 138 10.59 13.37 12.25
CA TYR A 138 9.64 12.29 12.56
C TYR A 138 10.34 10.93 12.67
N THR A 139 11.17 10.57 11.69
CA THR A 139 11.75 9.22 11.58
C THR A 139 12.72 8.93 12.72
N ASP A 140 13.50 9.92 13.14
CA ASP A 140 14.51 9.73 14.18
C ASP A 140 13.87 9.47 15.55
N ARG A 141 12.65 9.97 15.80
CA ARG A 141 11.86 9.63 17.00
C ARG A 141 11.42 8.17 17.00
N VAL A 142 10.86 7.69 15.90
CA VAL A 142 10.46 6.29 15.77
C VAL A 142 11.66 5.36 15.85
N ARG A 143 12.77 5.67 15.16
CA ARG A 143 14.00 4.88 15.23
C ARG A 143 14.56 4.82 16.65
N ARG A 144 14.47 5.91 17.42
CA ARG A 144 14.89 5.92 18.83
C ARG A 144 14.02 5.01 19.68
N TYR A 145 12.70 5.05 19.48
CA TYR A 145 11.76 4.15 20.14
C TYR A 145 12.08 2.69 19.80
N LEU A 146 12.18 2.34 18.52
CA LEU A 146 12.44 0.96 18.07
C LEU A 146 13.76 0.37 18.56
N ARG A 147 14.75 1.20 18.91
CA ARG A 147 16.04 0.74 19.47
C ARG A 147 16.00 0.57 20.98
N ASN A 148 15.18 1.34 21.68
CA ASN A 148 15.24 1.48 23.13
C ASN A 148 14.07 0.80 23.85
N GLU A 149 12.96 0.62 23.17
CA GLU A 149 11.70 0.13 23.74
C GLU A 149 11.41 -1.28 23.24
N GLU A 150 11.03 -2.17 24.16
CA GLU A 150 10.66 -3.55 23.84
C GLU A 150 9.20 -3.69 23.36
N ARG A 151 8.36 -2.67 23.60
CA ARG A 151 6.94 -2.72 23.22
C ARG A 151 6.80 -2.68 21.69
N ALA A 152 6.38 -3.80 21.11
CA ALA A 152 6.12 -3.89 19.68
C ALA A 152 4.87 -3.08 19.29
N ILE A 153 4.99 -2.33 18.18
CA ILE A 153 3.93 -1.52 17.58
C ILE A 153 3.53 -2.13 16.25
N ASP A 154 2.24 -2.34 16.05
CA ASP A 154 1.70 -2.95 14.82
C ASP A 154 1.62 -1.93 13.69
N VAL A 155 1.23 -0.68 14.00
CA VAL A 155 1.11 0.40 13.00
C VAL A 155 1.57 1.74 13.59
N TRP A 156 2.42 2.46 12.85
CA TRP A 156 2.77 3.85 13.17
C TRP A 156 1.92 4.85 12.39
N ILE A 157 1.31 5.78 13.11
CA ILE A 157 0.51 6.88 12.57
C ILE A 157 1.28 8.19 12.71
N PHE A 158 1.59 8.81 11.58
CA PHE A 158 2.23 10.12 11.50
C PHE A 158 1.14 11.15 11.29
N VAL A 159 0.82 11.94 12.31
CA VAL A 159 -0.11 13.07 12.17
C VAL A 159 0.69 14.31 11.89
N VAL A 160 0.49 14.85 10.69
CA VAL A 160 1.26 15.99 10.17
C VAL A 160 0.42 17.26 10.16
N PRO A 161 1.00 18.39 10.58
CA PRO A 161 0.37 19.68 10.42
C PRO A 161 0.34 20.09 8.95
N GLU A 162 -0.59 20.98 8.61
CA GLU A 162 -0.84 21.40 7.23
C GLU A 162 0.41 21.98 6.54
N ILE A 163 1.28 22.66 7.30
CA ILE A 163 2.53 23.21 6.77
C ILE A 163 3.43 22.14 6.11
N VAL A 164 3.40 20.89 6.58
CA VAL A 164 4.17 19.79 5.98
C VAL A 164 3.54 19.40 4.64
N TYR A 165 2.22 19.31 4.58
CA TYR A 165 1.51 19.02 3.34
C TYR A 165 1.75 20.11 2.30
N ASP A 166 1.66 21.37 2.71
CA ASP A 166 1.74 22.52 1.83
C ASP A 166 3.15 22.77 1.31
N ARG A 167 4.19 22.48 2.09
CA ARG A 167 5.59 22.82 1.77
C ARG A 167 6.43 21.64 1.30
N CYS A 168 6.08 20.40 1.67
CA CYS A 168 6.92 19.20 1.45
C CYS A 168 6.37 18.23 0.38
N ARG A 169 5.67 18.73 -0.64
CA ARG A 169 5.25 17.96 -1.83
C ARG A 169 6.00 18.38 -3.08
N PRO A 170 6.08 17.54 -4.12
CA PRO A 170 6.87 17.83 -5.33
C PRO A 170 6.51 19.16 -6.00
N GLU A 171 5.22 19.50 -6.04
CA GLU A 171 4.67 20.69 -6.71
C GLU A 171 4.39 21.86 -5.74
N SER A 172 4.71 21.71 -4.45
CA SER A 172 4.54 22.78 -3.46
C SER A 172 5.30 24.05 -3.84
N LYS A 173 4.57 25.17 -3.90
CA LYS A 173 5.12 26.52 -4.04
C LYS A 173 5.27 27.16 -2.66
N ARG A 174 6.49 27.54 -2.28
CA ARG A 174 6.81 28.18 -0.99
C ARG A 174 6.91 29.70 -1.15
N THR A 175 5.90 30.30 -1.77
CA THR A 175 5.87 31.74 -2.07
C THR A 175 5.51 32.53 -0.80
N GLY A 176 6.18 33.65 -0.55
CA GLY A 176 5.89 34.54 0.59
C GLY A 176 6.46 34.07 1.94
N ILE A 177 7.45 33.16 1.92
CA ILE A 177 8.14 32.67 3.11
C ILE A 177 9.60 33.09 3.03
N GLU A 178 10.14 33.67 4.10
CA GLU A 178 11.58 33.94 4.21
C GLU A 178 12.34 32.61 4.31
N LEU A 179 13.07 32.29 3.24
CA LEU A 179 13.86 31.07 3.15
C LEU A 179 15.23 31.27 3.79
N THR A 180 15.71 30.24 4.48
CA THR A 180 17.03 30.22 5.09
C THR A 180 17.97 29.35 4.25
N SER A 181 19.23 29.77 4.13
CA SER A 181 20.27 28.97 3.48
C SER A 181 20.42 27.62 4.20
N GLY A 182 20.33 26.53 3.43
CA GLY A 182 20.56 25.18 3.93
C GLY A 182 22.05 24.85 4.10
N ARG A 183 22.33 23.64 4.57
CA ARG A 183 23.70 23.08 4.65
C ARG A 183 24.25 22.75 3.26
N ALA A 184 23.40 22.37 2.31
CA ALA A 184 23.82 22.10 0.94
C ALA A 184 23.85 23.40 0.13
N SER A 185 25.03 23.78 -0.37
CA SER A 185 25.19 24.98 -1.22
C SER A 185 24.38 24.86 -2.53
N LYS A 186 23.86 26.00 -2.99
CA LYS A 186 23.00 26.11 -4.18
C LYS A 186 23.65 25.46 -5.40
N LYS A 187 22.95 24.46 -5.97
CA LYS A 187 23.25 23.82 -7.26
C LYS A 187 24.63 23.16 -7.34
N GLN A 188 24.75 21.91 -6.89
CA GLN A 188 25.63 20.98 -7.60
C GLN A 188 24.96 20.58 -8.93
N LYS A 189 25.03 21.50 -9.91
CA LYS A 189 24.63 21.25 -11.31
C LYS A 189 25.68 20.48 -12.10
N ALA A 190 26.79 20.09 -11.47
CA ALA A 190 27.82 19.30 -12.11
C ALA A 190 27.88 17.93 -11.43
N ARG A 191 27.40 16.91 -12.15
CA ARG A 191 27.87 15.53 -11.99
C ARG A 191 29.38 15.59 -12.25
N ALA A 192 30.18 15.78 -11.21
CA ALA A 192 31.58 15.41 -11.29
C ALA A 192 31.57 13.90 -11.11
N SER A 193 31.48 13.15 -12.21
CA SER A 193 31.90 11.75 -12.18
C SER A 193 33.39 11.77 -11.86
N MET A 194 33.71 11.67 -10.58
CA MET A 194 35.06 11.42 -10.09
C MET A 194 35.07 9.97 -9.60
N PRO A 195 35.38 9.00 -10.47
CA PRO A 195 35.41 7.58 -10.12
C PRO A 195 36.49 7.25 -9.07
N LEU A 196 37.33 8.23 -8.73
CA LEU A 196 38.51 8.06 -7.90
C LEU A 196 38.23 8.28 -6.40
N PHE A 197 37.10 8.87 -6.03
CA PHE A 197 36.77 9.19 -4.62
C PHE A 197 35.79 8.20 -3.96
N GLU A 198 35.28 7.21 -4.71
CA GLU A 198 34.38 6.15 -4.21
C GLU A 198 35.03 5.25 -3.13
N THR A 199 36.36 5.30 -2.99
CA THR A 199 37.13 4.50 -2.02
C THR A 199 37.56 5.24 -0.75
N LEU A 200 37.21 6.52 -0.57
CA LEU A 200 37.50 7.24 0.68
C LEU A 200 36.31 7.14 1.64
N ALA A 201 36.53 6.51 2.79
CA ALA A 201 35.52 6.26 3.82
C ALA A 201 34.91 7.53 4.47
N ASP A 202 35.42 8.72 4.13
CA ASP A 202 35.00 10.01 4.69
C ASP A 202 34.15 10.87 3.72
N PHE A 203 33.79 10.37 2.54
CA PHE A 203 32.86 11.06 1.63
C PHE A 203 31.40 10.69 1.96
N ASP A 204 30.63 11.69 2.41
CA ASP A 204 29.23 11.54 2.81
C ASP A 204 28.30 11.36 1.60
N THR A 205 28.21 10.12 1.12
CA THR A 205 27.28 9.67 0.07
C THR A 205 25.80 9.93 0.38
N SER A 206 25.44 10.28 1.64
CA SER A 206 24.06 10.59 2.00
C SER A 206 23.53 11.84 1.27
N SER A 207 24.43 12.75 0.89
CA SER A 207 24.08 13.97 0.17
C SER A 207 23.62 13.69 -1.26
N GLU A 208 24.17 12.70 -1.95
CA GLU A 208 23.84 12.37 -3.34
C GLU A 208 22.51 11.62 -3.48
N ASP A 209 22.19 10.72 -2.55
CA ASP A 209 20.89 9.99 -2.51
C ASP A 209 19.68 10.91 -2.32
N ILE A 210 19.87 12.08 -1.67
CA ILE A 210 18.82 13.07 -1.42
C ILE A 210 18.31 13.71 -2.72
N PHE A 211 19.14 13.77 -3.78
CA PHE A 211 18.84 14.47 -5.03
C PHE A 211 18.20 13.60 -6.12
N ASP A 212 18.28 12.27 -6.01
CA ASP A 212 17.72 11.36 -7.03
C ASP A 212 16.22 11.05 -6.83
N ASP A 213 15.67 11.22 -5.63
CA ASP A 213 14.22 11.04 -5.38
C ASP A 213 13.44 12.35 -5.44
N VAL A 214 12.16 12.22 -5.82
CA VAL A 214 11.22 13.33 -5.87
C VAL A 214 10.98 13.83 -4.44
N PRO A 215 11.13 15.14 -4.14
CA PRO A 215 11.03 15.68 -2.79
C PRO A 215 9.57 15.64 -2.30
N ASP A 216 9.19 14.50 -1.71
CA ASP A 216 7.87 14.21 -1.16
C ASP A 216 8.01 13.57 0.23
N PHE A 217 7.48 14.25 1.24
CA PHE A 217 7.55 13.79 2.63
C PHE A 217 6.98 12.37 2.81
N ARG A 218 5.83 12.07 2.19
CA ARG A 218 5.18 10.77 2.34
C ARG A 218 6.02 9.66 1.73
N ARG A 219 6.63 9.87 0.57
CA ARG A 219 7.57 8.92 -0.05
C ARG A 219 8.75 8.67 0.86
N ARG A 220 9.34 9.73 1.43
CA ARG A 220 10.49 9.61 2.32
C ARG A 220 10.17 8.80 3.58
N ILE A 221 9.05 9.10 4.26
CA ILE A 221 8.57 8.30 5.40
C ILE A 221 8.32 6.85 5.00
N LYS A 222 7.66 6.62 3.86
CA LYS A 222 7.40 5.27 3.39
C LYS A 222 8.68 4.50 3.09
N ALA A 223 9.63 5.10 2.37
CA ALA A 223 10.90 4.46 2.02
C ALA A 223 11.67 4.03 3.27
N GLU A 224 11.62 4.84 4.31
CA GLU A 224 12.30 4.60 5.58
C GLU A 224 11.72 3.38 6.33
N PHE A 225 10.40 3.29 6.46
CA PHE A 225 9.78 2.29 7.34
C PHE A 225 9.25 1.05 6.63
N LEU A 226 9.30 1.01 5.31
CA LEU A 226 8.64 -0.03 4.51
C LEU A 226 9.00 -1.46 4.86
N ALA A 227 10.27 -1.67 5.22
CA ALA A 227 10.82 -2.98 5.58
C ALA A 227 10.79 -3.25 7.09
N ILE A 228 10.32 -2.27 7.87
CA ILE A 228 10.38 -2.29 9.34
C ILE A 228 8.97 -2.45 9.92
N VAL A 229 8.07 -1.52 9.60
CA VAL A 229 6.76 -1.43 10.23
C VAL A 229 5.75 -0.70 9.33
N PRO A 230 4.47 -1.13 9.28
CA PRO A 230 3.43 -0.42 8.56
C PRO A 230 3.24 1.03 9.04
N THR A 231 3.15 1.96 8.10
CA THR A 231 2.98 3.39 8.40
C THR A 231 1.74 3.99 7.75
N GLN A 232 1.09 4.94 8.42
CA GLN A 232 0.01 5.75 7.89
C GLN A 232 0.29 7.23 8.15
N VAL A 233 0.26 8.06 7.10
CA VAL A 233 0.36 9.52 7.23
C VAL A 233 -1.05 10.09 7.20
N LEU A 234 -1.40 10.90 8.21
CA LEU A 234 -2.68 11.59 8.36
C LEU A 234 -2.43 13.09 8.53
N ARG A 235 -3.34 13.90 8.02
CA ARG A 235 -3.33 15.36 8.24
C ARG A 235 -4.20 15.68 9.44
N GLU A 236 -3.81 16.65 10.26
CA GLU A 236 -4.65 17.13 11.39
C GLU A 236 -6.05 17.54 10.90
N THR A 237 -6.12 18.24 9.78
CA THR A 237 -7.38 18.66 9.14
C THR A 237 -8.24 17.51 8.63
N THR A 238 -7.72 16.27 8.51
CA THR A 238 -8.56 15.08 8.23
C THR A 238 -9.20 14.53 9.50
N LEU A 239 -8.48 14.59 10.62
CA LEU A 239 -8.91 14.04 11.90
C LEU A 239 -9.96 14.93 12.55
N ASP A 240 -9.78 16.25 12.41
CA ASP A 240 -10.60 17.25 13.05
C ASP A 240 -10.76 18.50 12.16
N PRO A 241 -11.58 18.43 11.08
CA PRO A 241 -11.75 19.54 10.15
C PRO A 241 -12.28 20.83 10.81
N ASP A 242 -13.13 20.67 11.84
CA ASP A 242 -13.81 21.77 12.53
C ASP A 242 -12.86 22.59 13.42
N ALA A 243 -11.70 22.04 13.78
CA ALA A 243 -10.65 22.78 14.47
C ALA A 243 -9.86 23.74 13.55
N PHE A 244 -9.98 23.59 12.22
CA PHE A 244 -9.23 24.36 11.24
C PHE A 244 -10.16 25.13 10.31
N LEU A 245 -10.77 26.20 10.82
CA LEU A 245 -11.71 27.04 10.10
C LEU A 245 -11.01 28.21 9.39
N ASN A 246 -11.58 28.62 8.26
CA ASN A 246 -11.22 29.86 7.57
C ASN A 246 -11.92 31.06 8.22
N SER A 247 -11.64 32.28 7.72
CA SER A 247 -12.26 33.52 8.21
C SER A 247 -13.79 33.55 8.08
N ALA A 248 -14.36 32.73 7.19
CA ALA A 248 -15.80 32.59 7.00
C ALA A 248 -16.43 31.49 7.89
N GLY A 249 -15.66 30.88 8.80
CA GLY A 249 -16.16 29.84 9.72
C GLY A 249 -16.32 28.45 9.10
N TYR A 250 -15.84 28.23 7.88
CA TYR A 250 -15.88 26.91 7.22
C TYR A 250 -14.53 26.20 7.33
N PRO A 251 -14.49 24.85 7.34
CA PRO A 251 -13.24 24.12 7.30
C PRO A 251 -12.34 24.59 6.14
N THR A 252 -11.08 24.87 6.44
CA THR A 252 -10.04 25.30 5.49
C THR A 252 -9.88 24.34 4.32
N ARG A 253 -10.19 23.06 4.54
CA ARG A 253 -10.16 22.00 3.54
C ARG A 253 -11.46 21.23 3.54
N LYS A 254 -12.08 21.09 2.36
CA LYS A 254 -13.23 20.21 2.16
C LYS A 254 -12.80 18.74 2.19
N THR A 255 -13.41 17.97 3.08
CA THR A 255 -13.21 16.52 3.21
C THR A 255 -14.44 15.76 2.70
N GLN A 256 -14.32 14.44 2.60
CA GLN A 256 -15.51 13.57 2.58
C GLN A 256 -16.22 13.67 3.93
N ASP A 257 -17.45 13.17 4.00
CA ASP A 257 -18.19 13.08 5.26
C ASP A 257 -17.43 12.24 6.29
N ALA A 258 -17.68 12.52 7.57
CA ALA A 258 -16.92 11.92 8.67
C ALA A 258 -17.03 10.38 8.69
N ALA A 259 -18.21 9.83 8.36
CA ALA A 259 -18.43 8.38 8.30
C ALA A 259 -17.60 7.75 7.17
N THR A 260 -17.58 8.33 5.97
CA THR A 260 -16.74 7.84 4.86
C THR A 260 -15.24 7.94 5.18
N VAL A 261 -14.81 9.01 5.86
CA VAL A 261 -13.42 9.11 6.34
C VAL A 261 -13.10 7.99 7.33
N ALA A 262 -14.02 7.69 8.26
CA ALA A 262 -13.90 6.61 9.22
C ALA A 262 -13.78 5.24 8.53
N TRP A 263 -14.69 4.93 7.60
CA TRP A 263 -14.64 3.71 6.78
C TRP A 263 -13.29 3.53 6.08
N ASN A 264 -12.78 4.58 5.45
CA ASN A 264 -11.52 4.54 4.71
C ASN A 264 -10.30 4.33 5.62
N LEU A 265 -10.28 5.01 6.77
CA LEU A 265 -9.17 4.92 7.72
C LEU A 265 -9.18 3.61 8.50
N ALA A 266 -10.35 3.14 8.93
CA ALA A 266 -10.54 1.85 9.59
C ALA A 266 -10.16 0.68 8.66
N THR A 267 -10.61 0.72 7.40
CA THR A 267 -10.20 -0.26 6.38
C THR A 267 -8.67 -0.27 6.21
N GLY A 268 -8.07 0.92 6.08
CA GLY A 268 -6.62 1.04 5.94
C GLY A 268 -5.83 0.58 7.17
N LEU A 269 -6.40 0.71 8.37
CA LEU A 269 -5.83 0.18 9.60
C LEU A 269 -5.91 -1.35 9.63
N TYR A 270 -7.07 -1.92 9.29
CA TYR A 270 -7.29 -3.36 9.24
C TYR A 270 -6.30 -4.05 8.30
N TYR A 271 -6.14 -3.57 7.07
CA TYR A 271 -5.16 -4.13 6.11
C TYR A 271 -3.70 -4.05 6.57
N LYS A 272 -3.39 -3.19 7.54
CA LYS A 272 -2.02 -3.03 8.05
C LYS A 272 -1.75 -3.81 9.33
N SER A 273 -2.78 -4.10 10.10
CA SER A 273 -2.66 -4.82 11.36
C SER A 273 -3.04 -6.30 11.24
N GLN A 274 -3.96 -6.63 10.34
CA GLN A 274 -4.50 -7.99 10.21
C GLN A 274 -3.84 -8.77 9.07
N PRO A 275 -3.66 -10.10 9.24
CA PRO A 275 -2.97 -10.93 8.26
C PRO A 275 -3.81 -11.26 7.02
N LYS A 276 -5.14 -11.17 7.11
CA LYS A 276 -6.09 -11.52 6.05
C LYS A 276 -6.95 -10.31 5.71
N PRO A 277 -7.46 -10.22 4.47
CA PRO A 277 -8.31 -9.11 4.08
C PRO A 277 -9.68 -9.16 4.79
N PRO A 278 -10.33 -8.00 4.98
CA PRO A 278 -11.62 -7.91 5.63
C PRO A 278 -12.76 -8.50 4.80
N TRP A 279 -12.61 -8.59 3.48
CA TRP A 279 -13.51 -9.29 2.56
C TRP A 279 -12.73 -9.79 1.34
N ARG A 280 -13.29 -10.73 0.59
CA ARG A 280 -12.70 -11.25 -0.67
C ARG A 280 -13.80 -11.42 -1.73
N LEU A 281 -13.42 -11.62 -2.99
CA LEU A 281 -14.40 -12.00 -4.03
C LEU A 281 -14.90 -13.42 -3.77
N SER A 282 -16.22 -13.64 -3.86
CA SER A 282 -16.85 -14.95 -3.60
C SER A 282 -16.50 -15.98 -4.67
N ASP A 283 -16.62 -15.60 -5.95
CA ASP A 283 -16.67 -16.55 -7.06
C ASP A 283 -15.38 -16.53 -7.90
N ILE A 284 -14.23 -16.57 -7.21
CA ILE A 284 -12.94 -16.80 -7.88
C ILE A 284 -12.82 -18.27 -8.27
N ARG A 285 -12.50 -18.54 -9.54
CA ARG A 285 -12.27 -19.88 -10.07
C ARG A 285 -11.16 -20.61 -9.28
N PRO A 286 -11.44 -21.80 -8.69
CA PRO A 286 -10.44 -22.59 -8.00
C PRO A 286 -9.26 -22.92 -8.93
N GLY A 287 -8.03 -22.82 -8.41
CA GLY A 287 -6.81 -23.13 -9.18
C GLY A 287 -6.42 -22.09 -10.23
N VAL A 288 -7.13 -20.97 -10.36
CA VAL A 288 -6.78 -19.88 -11.26
C VAL A 288 -6.10 -18.75 -10.47
N CYS A 289 -4.97 -18.28 -10.98
CA CYS A 289 -4.36 -17.04 -10.54
C CYS A 289 -4.49 -15.96 -11.62
N TYR A 290 -4.70 -14.72 -11.20
CA TYR A 290 -4.75 -13.57 -12.11
C TYR A 290 -3.45 -12.78 -11.97
N ILE A 291 -2.83 -12.41 -13.08
CA ILE A 291 -1.60 -11.61 -13.08
C ILE A 291 -1.87 -10.27 -13.73
N GLY A 292 -1.81 -9.20 -12.93
CA GLY A 292 -1.81 -7.84 -13.42
C GLY A 292 -0.37 -7.38 -13.69
N MET A 293 -0.09 -6.84 -14.87
CA MET A 293 1.19 -6.20 -15.17
C MET A 293 1.05 -4.69 -15.12
N VAL A 294 2.04 -4.02 -14.52
CA VAL A 294 2.05 -2.58 -14.34
C VAL A 294 3.40 -2.02 -14.79
N TYR A 295 3.34 -1.01 -15.64
CA TYR A 295 4.50 -0.28 -16.13
C TYR A 295 4.49 1.13 -15.52
N LYS A 296 5.62 1.52 -14.95
CA LYS A 296 5.78 2.84 -14.34
C LYS A 296 7.01 3.54 -14.89
N ASN A 297 6.80 4.70 -15.52
CA ASN A 297 7.88 5.58 -15.93
C ASN A 297 8.67 6.05 -14.69
N LEU A 298 10.00 5.90 -14.75
CA LEU A 298 10.86 6.41 -13.69
C LEU A 298 10.99 7.94 -13.85
N PRO A 299 10.62 8.74 -12.83
CA PRO A 299 10.78 10.18 -12.90
C PRO A 299 12.28 10.52 -13.03
N ASN A 300 12.60 11.56 -13.81
CA ASN A 300 13.95 12.10 -13.98
C ASN A 300 15.00 11.13 -14.57
N ASN A 301 14.61 10.00 -15.15
CA ASN A 301 15.56 9.14 -15.86
C ASN A 301 15.85 9.69 -17.27
N ARG A 302 17.13 9.96 -17.57
CA ARG A 302 17.60 10.48 -18.87
C ARG A 302 17.17 9.60 -20.06
N ASP A 303 17.05 8.30 -19.82
CA ASP A 303 16.78 7.29 -20.85
C ASP A 303 15.30 6.85 -20.87
N ASN A 304 14.41 7.57 -20.17
CA ASN A 304 12.98 7.24 -20.04
C ASN A 304 12.70 5.77 -19.64
N HIS A 305 13.61 5.16 -18.87
CA HIS A 305 13.44 3.79 -18.43
C HIS A 305 12.17 3.61 -17.60
N VAL A 306 11.60 2.42 -17.73
CA VAL A 306 10.36 2.01 -17.11
C VAL A 306 10.66 0.88 -16.13
N CYS A 307 10.01 0.91 -14.98
CA CYS A 307 9.95 -0.23 -14.09
C CYS A 307 8.71 -1.06 -14.45
N CYS A 308 8.92 -2.33 -14.79
CA CYS A 308 7.84 -3.31 -14.90
C CYS A 308 7.62 -3.98 -13.54
N ALA A 309 6.37 -4.20 -13.16
CA ALA A 309 6.00 -5.04 -12.02
C ALA A 309 4.82 -5.93 -12.41
N ALA A 310 4.85 -7.19 -11.98
CA ALA A 310 3.73 -8.12 -12.10
C ALA A 310 3.17 -8.37 -10.71
N GLN A 311 1.86 -8.26 -10.55
CA GLN A 311 1.15 -8.60 -9.32
C GLN A 311 0.25 -9.79 -9.59
N MET A 312 0.53 -10.90 -8.91
CA MET A 312 -0.29 -12.09 -8.92
C MET A 312 -1.33 -12.01 -7.80
N PHE A 313 -2.60 -12.27 -8.13
CA PHE A 313 -3.72 -12.32 -7.21
C PHE A 313 -4.19 -13.77 -7.07
N LEU A 314 -4.28 -14.23 -5.82
CA LEU A 314 -4.77 -15.55 -5.45
C LEU A 314 -6.26 -15.49 -5.05
N ASN A 315 -6.89 -16.66 -5.00
CA ASN A 315 -8.26 -16.90 -4.54
C ASN A 315 -8.55 -16.37 -3.11
N GLU A 316 -7.55 -16.36 -2.23
CA GLU A 316 -7.68 -15.89 -0.85
C GLU A 316 -7.65 -14.35 -0.73
N GLY A 317 -7.43 -13.64 -1.84
CA GLY A 317 -7.24 -12.19 -1.85
C GLY A 317 -5.80 -11.75 -1.56
N ASP A 318 -4.90 -12.70 -1.33
CA ASP A 318 -3.47 -12.45 -1.19
C ASP A 318 -2.83 -12.12 -2.54
N GLY A 319 -1.91 -11.15 -2.50
CA GLY A 319 -1.21 -10.65 -3.68
C GLY A 319 0.31 -10.78 -3.56
N VAL A 320 0.95 -11.41 -4.54
CA VAL A 320 2.43 -11.46 -4.64
C VAL A 320 2.89 -10.51 -5.73
N VAL A 321 3.81 -9.61 -5.40
CA VAL A 321 4.37 -8.64 -6.37
C VAL A 321 5.78 -9.06 -6.77
N PHE A 322 5.98 -9.23 -8.07
CA PHE A 322 7.26 -9.48 -8.72
C PHE A 322 7.74 -8.19 -9.38
N ARG A 323 8.94 -7.72 -9.02
CA ARG A 323 9.55 -6.55 -9.65
C ARG A 323 10.42 -6.99 -10.82
N GLY A 324 10.11 -6.49 -12.02
CA GLY A 324 10.94 -6.64 -13.20
C GLY A 324 12.13 -5.69 -13.20
N ALA A 325 13.11 -5.95 -14.07
CA ALA A 325 14.25 -5.06 -14.26
C ALA A 325 13.80 -3.70 -14.81
N ASN A 326 14.53 -2.64 -14.44
CA ASN A 326 14.39 -1.34 -15.10
C ASN A 326 14.95 -1.46 -16.52
N GLY A 327 14.23 -0.95 -17.52
CA GLY A 327 14.67 -1.05 -18.90
C GLY A 327 13.89 -0.14 -19.85
N PRO A 328 14.29 -0.10 -21.13
CA PRO A 328 13.63 0.69 -22.16
C PRO A 328 12.36 -0.01 -22.66
N TRP A 329 11.39 -0.20 -21.76
CA TRP A 329 10.14 -0.89 -22.08
C TRP A 329 9.12 0.00 -22.78
N LYS A 330 9.28 1.33 -22.71
CA LYS A 330 8.37 2.28 -23.34
C LYS A 330 8.64 2.34 -24.84
N THR A 331 7.64 2.00 -25.65
CA THR A 331 7.72 2.11 -27.11
C THR A 331 6.99 3.34 -27.63
N ASP A 332 5.89 3.74 -26.99
CA ASP A 332 5.12 4.94 -27.34
C ASP A 332 4.43 5.54 -26.10
N GLU A 333 3.62 6.60 -26.28
CA GLU A 333 2.75 7.13 -25.24
C GLU A 333 1.72 6.08 -24.81
N TYR A 334 1.83 5.65 -23.55
CA TYR A 334 1.02 4.59 -22.94
C TYR A 334 1.21 3.18 -23.51
N GLU A 335 2.19 2.97 -24.40
CA GLU A 335 2.55 1.65 -24.93
C GLU A 335 3.89 1.16 -24.37
N TYR A 336 3.90 -0.11 -23.95
CA TYR A 336 5.07 -0.75 -23.36
C TYR A 336 5.26 -2.15 -23.93
N HIS A 337 6.35 -2.37 -24.68
CA HIS A 337 6.63 -3.63 -25.35
C HIS A 337 8.11 -4.02 -25.25
N LEU A 338 8.38 -5.32 -25.39
CA LEU A 338 9.73 -5.82 -25.66
C LEU A 338 10.05 -5.55 -27.13
N ALA A 339 11.05 -4.71 -27.41
CA ALA A 339 11.55 -4.56 -28.77
C ALA A 339 12.15 -5.89 -29.26
N LEU A 340 11.82 -6.30 -30.49
CA LEU A 340 12.30 -7.53 -31.15
C LEU A 340 13.84 -7.63 -31.25
N ARG A 341 14.58 -6.56 -30.93
CA ARG A 341 16.04 -6.41 -31.10
C ARG A 341 16.79 -6.13 -29.81
N LEU A 342 16.32 -6.62 -28.66
CA LEU A 342 17.17 -6.63 -27.47
C LEU A 342 18.22 -7.75 -27.62
N PRO A 343 19.53 -7.45 -27.55
CA PRO A 343 20.55 -8.50 -27.51
C PRO A 343 20.28 -9.38 -26.30
N LYS A 344 20.40 -10.71 -26.48
CA LYS A 344 20.14 -11.74 -25.46
C LYS A 344 20.66 -11.28 -24.09
N ILE A 345 19.76 -10.78 -23.25
CA ILE A 345 20.06 -10.56 -21.85
C ILE A 345 20.21 -11.97 -21.29
N SER A 346 21.44 -12.31 -20.90
CA SER A 346 21.75 -13.56 -20.20
C SER A 346 21.04 -13.54 -18.84
N LEU A 347 19.78 -13.92 -18.83
CA LEU A 347 19.04 -14.24 -17.62
C LEU A 347 19.76 -15.42 -16.97
N ARG A 348 20.37 -15.21 -15.80
CA ARG A 348 20.96 -16.31 -15.02
C ARG A 348 19.85 -17.35 -14.75
N PRO A 349 20.10 -18.67 -14.85
CA PRO A 349 19.06 -19.69 -14.86
C PRO A 349 18.27 -19.85 -13.54
N SER A 350 18.64 -19.13 -12.48
CA SER A 350 18.18 -19.38 -11.11
C SER A 350 16.77 -18.87 -10.79
N SER A 351 16.03 -18.29 -11.74
CA SER A 351 14.75 -17.60 -11.44
C SER A 351 13.67 -17.70 -12.51
N ILE A 352 13.81 -18.60 -13.48
CA ILE A 352 12.78 -18.78 -14.51
C ILE A 352 11.71 -19.74 -13.99
N LEU A 353 10.63 -19.17 -13.45
CA LEU A 353 9.34 -19.86 -13.41
C LEU A 353 8.76 -19.76 -14.83
N THR A 354 8.96 -20.82 -15.62
CA THR A 354 8.38 -20.91 -16.97
C THR A 354 6.88 -21.17 -16.82
N LEU A 355 6.07 -20.12 -16.79
CA LEU A 355 4.62 -20.23 -16.95
C LEU A 355 4.33 -20.57 -18.42
N LYS A 356 4.15 -21.86 -18.69
CA LYS A 356 3.73 -22.37 -19.99
C LYS A 356 2.23 -22.10 -20.15
N CYS A 357 1.86 -20.87 -20.51
CA CYS A 357 0.50 -20.54 -20.92
C CYS A 357 0.23 -21.18 -22.29
N MET A 358 -0.47 -22.33 -22.29
CA MET A 358 -1.19 -22.79 -23.46
C MET A 358 -2.41 -21.88 -23.64
N VAL A 359 -2.37 -21.00 -24.63
CA VAL A 359 -3.50 -20.15 -25.02
C VAL A 359 -4.20 -20.81 -26.20
N PRO A 360 -5.46 -21.29 -26.06
CA PRO A 360 -6.33 -21.43 -27.20
C PRO A 360 -6.83 -20.04 -27.59
N HIS A 361 -6.70 -19.75 -28.88
CA HIS A 361 -7.21 -18.60 -29.60
C HIS A 361 -8.55 -18.08 -29.05
N GLN A 362 -8.65 -16.78 -28.74
CA GLN A 362 -9.84 -15.92 -28.91
C GLN A 362 -9.45 -14.46 -28.57
N ARG A 363 -9.99 -13.52 -29.35
CA ARG A 363 -9.56 -12.12 -29.48
C ARG A 363 -10.22 -11.19 -28.44
N ASN A 364 -9.46 -10.16 -28.09
CA ASN A 364 -9.84 -8.82 -27.61
C ASN A 364 -10.68 -8.71 -26.32
N PHE A 365 -10.03 -8.23 -25.26
CA PHE A 365 -10.70 -7.43 -24.21
C PHE A 365 -9.75 -6.33 -23.73
N LEU A 366 -10.14 -5.07 -23.96
CA LEU A 366 -9.55 -3.89 -23.32
C LEU A 366 -10.25 -3.67 -21.98
N SER A 367 -9.48 -3.44 -20.92
CA SER A 367 -10.01 -2.98 -19.63
C SER A 367 -9.11 -1.87 -19.08
N MET A 368 -9.69 -0.66 -19.00
CA MET A 368 -9.13 0.48 -18.27
C MET A 368 -9.36 0.26 -16.77
N ALA A 369 -8.30 0.13 -16.00
CA ALA A 369 -8.35 0.24 -14.54
C ALA A 369 -7.59 1.50 -14.08
N ARG A 370 -8.30 2.43 -13.42
CA ARG A 370 -7.72 3.60 -12.77
C ARG A 370 -6.87 3.15 -11.58
N HIS A 371 -5.57 3.43 -11.63
CA HIS A 371 -4.60 3.03 -10.62
C HIS A 371 -4.65 3.86 -9.33
N ARG A 372 -4.66 3.17 -8.18
CA ARG A 372 -4.13 3.67 -6.90
C ARG A 372 -2.80 2.96 -6.63
N LEU A 373 -1.69 3.63 -6.90
CA LEU A 373 -0.33 3.07 -6.86
C LEU A 373 0.18 3.01 -5.40
N MET A 374 0.48 1.81 -4.89
CA MET A 374 1.42 1.63 -3.78
C MET A 374 2.83 1.48 -4.35
N MET A 375 3.74 2.37 -3.96
CA MET A 375 5.15 2.32 -4.36
C MET A 375 5.99 1.64 -3.28
N TRP A 376 6.90 0.78 -3.72
CA TRP A 376 7.81 0.01 -2.88
C TRP A 376 9.24 0.08 -3.43
N ASN A 377 10.19 0.42 -2.57
CA ASN A 377 11.63 0.40 -2.86
C ASN A 377 12.25 -0.85 -2.22
N GLY A 378 13.16 -1.47 -2.96
CA GLY A 378 13.48 -2.88 -2.85
C GLY A 378 14.24 -3.29 -1.60
N LYS A 379 13.82 -4.41 -1.02
CA LYS A 379 14.61 -5.62 -0.67
C LYS A 379 13.64 -6.71 -0.17
N PRO A 380 13.88 -7.99 -0.45
CA PRO A 380 12.87 -9.05 -0.37
C PRO A 380 12.54 -9.43 1.09
N PHE A 381 11.30 -9.21 1.51
CA PHE A 381 10.74 -9.75 2.76
C PHE A 381 9.82 -10.92 2.44
N ALA A 382 10.34 -11.98 1.82
CA ALA A 382 9.52 -13.14 1.45
C ALA A 382 10.34 -14.43 1.27
N VAL A 383 11.17 -14.84 2.25
CA VAL A 383 11.71 -16.23 2.27
C VAL A 383 11.80 -16.84 3.69
N GLN A 384 11.73 -16.06 4.77
CA GLN A 384 12.08 -16.60 6.10
C GLN A 384 10.93 -17.34 6.82
N ARG A 385 9.67 -16.94 6.62
CA ARG A 385 8.52 -17.52 7.35
C ARG A 385 8.02 -18.89 6.86
N LEU A 386 8.45 -19.35 5.68
CA LEU A 386 8.12 -20.69 5.18
C LEU A 386 9.08 -21.78 5.71
N ARG A 387 10.29 -21.43 6.15
CA ARG A 387 11.23 -22.39 6.75
C ARG A 387 10.90 -22.74 8.20
N GLU A 388 10.38 -21.78 8.97
CA GLU A 388 10.07 -22.02 10.39
C GLU A 388 8.84 -22.92 10.60
N ARG A 389 7.87 -22.92 9.67
CA ARG A 389 6.71 -23.85 9.74
C ARG A 389 7.04 -25.28 9.33
N ALA A 390 8.01 -25.49 8.44
CA ALA A 390 8.42 -26.84 8.03
C ALA A 390 9.27 -27.55 9.11
N SER A 391 9.95 -26.81 9.99
CA SER A 391 10.76 -27.39 11.08
C SER A 391 10.00 -27.64 12.37
N LEU A 392 8.78 -27.11 12.54
CA LEU A 392 7.96 -27.30 13.74
C LEU A 392 6.97 -28.47 13.66
N GLU A 393 6.76 -29.06 12.47
CA GLU A 393 5.89 -30.24 12.29
C GLU A 393 6.67 -31.58 12.22
N SER A 394 8.00 -31.55 12.35
CA SER A 394 8.84 -32.76 12.35
C SER A 394 9.48 -33.01 13.72
N GLY A 395 8.68 -33.34 14.73
CA GLY A 395 9.16 -33.70 16.06
C GLY A 395 8.25 -34.72 16.74
N LEU A 396 8.79 -35.93 16.94
CA LEU A 396 8.25 -37.09 17.69
C LEU A 396 7.19 -37.99 16.99
N ASN A 397 7.65 -39.07 16.33
CA ASN A 397 7.65 -40.41 16.94
C ASN A 397 8.44 -41.45 16.11
N ARG A 398 9.09 -42.38 16.81
CA ARG A 398 10.05 -43.42 16.33
C ARG A 398 9.36 -44.62 15.64
N PRO A 399 10.13 -45.52 14.97
CA PRO A 399 9.70 -46.23 13.76
C PRO A 399 9.17 -47.65 14.03
N VAL A 400 8.29 -48.12 13.15
CA VAL A 400 8.00 -49.55 12.98
C VAL A 400 7.85 -49.85 11.47
N GLY A 401 8.67 -50.78 10.98
CA GLY A 401 8.29 -51.78 9.98
C GLY A 401 8.16 -51.35 8.51
N MET A 402 9.25 -51.52 7.76
CA MET A 402 9.33 -52.05 6.39
C MET A 402 8.01 -52.45 5.70
N ARG A 403 7.79 -51.91 4.48
CA ARG A 403 7.61 -52.69 3.23
C ARG A 403 7.54 -51.76 2.02
N SER A 404 8.50 -51.96 1.12
CA SER A 404 8.53 -51.43 -0.24
C SER A 404 7.42 -52.05 -1.09
N PHE A 405 6.60 -51.22 -1.72
CA PHE A 405 5.79 -51.60 -2.87
C PHE A 405 5.93 -50.51 -3.93
N SER A 406 6.75 -50.81 -4.92
CA SER A 406 6.72 -50.21 -6.26
C SER A 406 5.64 -50.91 -7.07
N VAL A 407 4.66 -50.17 -7.59
CA VAL A 407 3.87 -50.64 -8.73
C VAL A 407 3.72 -49.50 -9.73
N THR A 408 4.32 -49.78 -10.87
CA THR A 408 4.36 -49.07 -12.14
C THR A 408 3.00 -49.03 -12.83
N GLU A 409 2.80 -47.98 -13.63
CA GLU A 409 1.70 -47.82 -14.58
C GLU A 409 1.48 -49.08 -15.42
N THR A 410 0.24 -49.55 -15.45
CA THR A 410 -0.21 -50.61 -16.37
C THR A 410 -1.02 -49.96 -17.48
N THR A 411 -0.41 -49.82 -18.66
CA THR A 411 -1.11 -49.63 -19.92
C THR A 411 -1.71 -50.97 -20.37
N ARG A 412 -2.98 -50.93 -20.77
CA ARG A 412 -3.77 -52.10 -21.16
C ARG A 412 -3.57 -52.43 -22.64
N SER A 413 -3.43 -53.74 -22.87
CA SER A 413 -3.88 -54.55 -24.01
C SER A 413 -3.27 -54.33 -25.41
N SER A 414 -2.47 -55.32 -25.81
CA SER A 414 -2.79 -56.17 -26.98
C SER A 414 -2.11 -57.53 -26.78
N GLY A 415 -2.91 -58.58 -26.60
CA GLY A 415 -2.42 -59.94 -26.45
C GLY A 415 -2.32 -60.66 -27.80
N GLU A 416 -1.19 -61.33 -28.01
CA GLU A 416 -1.06 -62.41 -28.98
C GLU A 416 -0.51 -63.68 -28.29
N ARG A 417 -1.43 -64.63 -28.17
CA ARG A 417 -1.34 -66.11 -28.16
C ARG A 417 0.03 -66.82 -28.10
N ARG A 418 0.02 -67.85 -27.24
CA ARG A 418 0.61 -69.21 -27.35
C ARG A 418 2.15 -69.27 -27.21
N CYS A 419 2.77 -70.24 -26.55
CA CYS A 419 2.40 -71.64 -26.32
C CYS A 419 3.26 -72.22 -25.17
N SER A 420 2.77 -73.34 -24.60
CA SER A 420 3.43 -74.33 -23.72
C SER A 420 3.78 -73.93 -22.29
#